data_AF-A0A2Z5KAZ1-F1
#
_entry.id   AF-A0A2Z5KAZ1-F1
#
_cell.length_a   1.000
_cell.length_b   1.000
_cell.length_c   1.000
_cell.angle_alpha   90.00
_cell.angle_beta   90.00
_cell.angle_gamma   90.00
#
_symmetry.space_group_name_H-M   'P 1'
#
loop_
_entity.id
_entity.type
_entity.pdbx_description
1 polymer ?
#
loop_
_entity_poly.entity_id
_entity_poly.type
_entity_poly.pdbx_seq_one_letter_code
_entity_poly.pdbx_strand_id
1 'polypeptide(L)' 'MNDRHTTYFRVEKGSPSEEELAALTVVLLARAAAAGVPAPAAEPSRPLARWRRLERATGFGGPRSWRRAA' A
#
# COMPACT_ATOMS: atom_id res chain seq x y z
N MET A 1 6.63 15.72 -28.22
CA MET A 1 7.57 15.95 -27.11
C MET A 1 6.78 15.71 -25.83
N ASN A 2 6.68 14.46 -25.35
CA ASN A 2 5.84 14.14 -24.19
C ASN A 2 6.64 14.35 -22.92
N ASP A 3 6.37 15.46 -22.24
CA ASP A 3 6.88 15.71 -20.91
C ASP A 3 6.27 14.68 -19.97
N ARG A 4 7.09 13.77 -19.44
CA ARG A 4 6.63 12.77 -18.48
C ARG A 4 6.48 13.49 -17.15
N HIS A 5 5.30 14.08 -16.92
CA HIS A 5 4.95 14.56 -15.59
C HIS A 5 5.04 13.37 -14.63
N THR A 6 6.02 13.39 -13.75
CA THR A 6 6.20 12.37 -12.72
C THR A 6 5.06 12.51 -11.72
N THR A 7 3.96 11.80 -11.95
CA THR A 7 2.84 11.76 -11.01
C THR A 7 3.22 10.85 -9.84
N TYR A 8 3.31 11.41 -8.63
CA TYR A 8 3.66 10.64 -7.42
C TYR A 8 2.51 9.77 -6.91
N PHE A 9 1.28 10.29 -6.91
CA PHE A 9 0.05 9.55 -6.62
C PHE A 9 -1.16 10.31 -7.18
N ARG A 10 -2.30 9.63 -7.29
CA ARG A 10 -3.58 10.19 -7.75
C ARG A 10 -4.68 9.89 -6.74
N VAL A 11 -5.55 10.86 -6.51
CA VAL A 11 -6.79 10.67 -5.76
C VAL A 11 -7.86 10.17 -6.72
N GLU A 12 -8.34 8.94 -6.52
CA GLU A 12 -9.41 8.35 -7.35
C GLU A 12 -10.81 8.80 -6.90
N LYS A 13 -10.99 9.10 -5.60
CA LYS A 13 -12.27 9.54 -5.03
C LYS A 13 -12.05 10.40 -3.79
N GLY A 14 -12.92 11.40 -3.60
CA GLY A 14 -12.88 12.33 -2.47
C GLY A 14 -12.03 13.57 -2.75
N SER A 15 -12.05 14.50 -1.80
CA SER A 15 -11.30 15.77 -1.84
C SER A 15 -10.57 15.94 -0.51
N PRO A 16 -9.34 15.41 -0.38
CA PRO A 16 -8.58 15.51 0.88
C PRO A 16 -8.21 16.97 1.18
N SER A 17 -8.04 17.28 2.46
CA SER A 17 -7.51 18.57 2.88
C SER A 17 -6.01 18.70 2.53
N GLU A 18 -5.49 19.91 2.59
CA GLU A 18 -4.06 20.17 2.38
C GLU A 18 -3.19 19.44 3.42
N GLU A 19 -3.65 19.39 4.66
CA GLU A 19 -2.98 18.68 5.75
C GLU A 19 -2.93 17.17 5.52
N GLU A 20 -4.02 16.57 5.03
CA GLU A 20 -4.05 15.15 4.71
C GLU A 20 -3.11 14.81 3.54
N LEU A 21 -3.05 15.66 2.51
CA LEU A 21 -2.11 15.51 1.39
C LEU A 21 -0.65 15.65 1.86
N ALA A 22 -0.36 16.61 2.74
CA ALA A 22 0.96 16.81 3.32
C ALA A 22 1.37 15.59 4.16
N ALA A 23 0.49 15.10 5.03
CA ALA A 23 0.73 13.93 5.86
C ALA A 23 1.02 12.68 4.99
N LEU A 24 0.22 12.44 3.96
CA LEU A 24 0.43 11.32 3.03
C LEU A 24 1.78 11.43 2.31
N THR A 25 2.14 12.62 1.85
CA THR A 25 3.42 12.87 1.17
C THR A 25 4.61 12.59 2.10
N VAL A 26 4.56 13.07 3.35
CA VAL A 26 5.60 12.81 4.36
C VAL A 26 5.77 11.31 4.60
N VAL A 27 4.67 10.57 4.75
CA VAL A 27 4.72 9.11 4.95
C VAL A 27 5.36 8.41 3.74
N LEU A 28 4.96 8.79 2.52
CA LEU A 28 5.50 8.20 1.30
C LEU A 28 7.01 8.46 1.16
N LEU A 29 7.46 9.68 1.43
CA LEU A 29 8.89 10.03 1.41
C LEU A 29 9.67 9.27 2.48
N ALA A 30 9.16 9.18 3.71
CA ALA A 30 9.80 8.43 4.78
C ALA A 30 9.94 6.93 4.44
N ARG A 31 8.90 6.36 3.82
CA ARG A 31 8.90 4.97 3.33
C ARG A 31 9.89 4.76 2.20
N ALA A 32 9.98 5.69 1.24
CA ALA A 32 10.93 5.62 0.14
C ALA A 32 12.38 5.69 0.65
N ALA A 33 12.67 6.57 1.61
CA ALA A 33 13.97 6.66 2.25
C ALA A 33 14.34 5.36 3.01
N ALA A 34 13.36 4.73 3.68
CA ALA A 34 13.56 3.47 4.40
C ALA A 34 13.74 2.25 3.47
N ALA A 35 13.27 2.31 2.23
CA ALA A 35 13.35 1.19 1.29
C ALA A 35 14.80 0.83 0.87
N GLY A 36 15.74 1.76 1.03
CA GLY A 36 17.17 1.53 0.77
C GLY A 36 17.95 0.93 1.94
N VAL A 37 17.33 0.77 3.11
CA VAL A 37 18.00 0.27 4.32
C VAL A 37 17.75 -1.24 4.45
N PRO A 38 18.79 -2.10 4.52
CA PRO A 38 18.61 -3.52 4.78
C PRO A 38 17.90 -3.68 6.14
N ALA A 39 16.78 -4.41 6.13
CA ALA A 39 16.00 -4.61 7.34
C ALA A 39 16.83 -5.34 8.42
N PRO A 40 16.74 -4.94 9.70
CA PRO A 40 17.34 -5.71 10.79
C PRO A 40 16.77 -7.14 10.80
N ALA A 41 17.57 -8.09 11.27
CA ALA A 41 17.21 -9.51 11.34
C ALA A 41 15.80 -9.69 11.93
N ALA A 42 14.94 -10.41 11.21
CA ALA A 42 13.51 -10.44 11.49
C ALA A 42 13.21 -11.00 12.89
N GLU A 43 12.55 -10.19 13.72
CA GLU A 43 11.83 -10.69 14.90
C GLU A 43 10.72 -11.67 14.47
N PRO A 44 10.31 -12.62 15.34
CA PRO A 44 9.26 -13.59 15.03
C PRO A 44 8.03 -12.89 14.44
N SER A 45 7.73 -13.22 13.19
CA SER A 45 6.79 -12.45 12.38
C SER A 45 5.39 -12.48 13.00
N ARG A 46 4.89 -11.33 13.44
CA ARG A 46 3.45 -11.11 13.61
C ARG A 46 2.72 -11.55 12.33
N PRO A 47 1.48 -12.08 12.42
CA PRO A 47 0.70 -12.42 11.23
C PRO A 47 0.47 -11.13 10.43
N LEU A 48 1.28 -10.94 9.40
CA LEU A 48 1.13 -9.84 8.46
C LEU A 48 -0.06 -10.18 7.57
N ALA A 49 -0.95 -9.22 7.37
CA ALA A 49 -1.96 -9.28 6.32
C ALA A 49 -1.23 -9.50 4.99
N ARG A 50 -1.19 -10.74 4.51
CA ARG A 50 -0.57 -11.07 3.22
C ARG A 50 -1.48 -10.52 2.15
N TRP A 51 -1.18 -9.31 1.69
CA TRP A 51 -1.75 -8.75 0.47
C TRP A 51 -1.45 -9.73 -0.66
N ARG A 52 -2.40 -10.61 -0.93
CA ARG A 52 -2.28 -11.63 -1.97
C ARG A 52 -2.66 -10.96 -3.28
N ARG A 53 -1.83 -11.19 -4.30
CA ARG A 53 -2.17 -10.87 -5.69
C ARG A 53 -3.49 -11.54 -6.06
N LEU A 54 -4.53 -10.74 -6.18
CA LEU A 54 -5.89 -11.19 -6.43
C LEU A 54 -6.00 -11.83 -7.82
N GLU A 55 -5.17 -11.39 -8.76
CA GLU A 55 -4.97 -11.99 -10.09
C GLU A 55 -4.47 -13.44 -10.05
N ARG A 56 -3.85 -13.87 -8.93
CA ARG A 56 -3.40 -15.25 -8.67
C ARG A 56 -4.29 -16.00 -7.67
N ALA A 57 -5.43 -15.44 -7.30
CA ALA A 57 -6.42 -16.11 -6.48
C ALA A 57 -7.42 -16.86 -7.36
N THR A 58 -7.79 -18.07 -6.95
CA THR A 58 -8.81 -18.89 -7.60
C THR A 58 -10.20 -18.31 -7.31
N GLY A 59 -10.54 -17.20 -7.96
CA GLY A 59 -11.87 -16.57 -7.93
C GLY A 59 -12.41 -16.22 -6.54
N PHE A 60 -13.63 -15.70 -6.54
CA PHE A 60 -14.36 -15.37 -5.32
C PHE A 60 -14.94 -16.65 -4.69
N GLY A 61 -14.46 -17.04 -3.50
CA GLY A 61 -14.88 -18.24 -2.76
C GLY A 61 -16.26 -18.13 -2.08
N GLY A 62 -17.13 -17.22 -2.52
CA GLY A 62 -18.48 -17.01 -2.00
C GLY A 62 -18.59 -16.03 -0.81
N PRO A 63 -19.82 -15.68 -0.40
CA PRO A 63 -20.12 -14.55 0.51
C PRO A 63 -19.59 -14.67 1.95
N ARG A 64 -19.12 -15.85 2.38
CA ARG A 64 -18.57 -16.06 3.73
C ARG A 64 -17.04 -16.16 3.75
N SER A 65 -16.38 -15.96 2.60
CA SER A 65 -14.92 -16.04 2.47
C SER A 65 -14.17 -14.99 3.32
N TRP A 66 -14.77 -13.81 3.53
CA TRP A 66 -14.20 -12.73 4.35
C TRP A 66 -14.05 -13.10 5.84
N ARG A 67 -14.88 -14.00 6.37
CA ARG A 67 -14.83 -14.45 7.78
C ARG A 67 -13.70 -15.45 8.06
N ARG A 68 -13.15 -16.08 7.02
CA ARG A 68 -12.04 -17.04 7.14
C ARG A 68 -10.66 -16.39 7.03
N ALA A 69 -10.60 -15.07 6.80
CA ALA A 69 -9.35 -14.33 6.68
C ALA A 69 -8.84 -13.74 8.01
N ALA A 70 -9.44 -14.13 9.14
CA ALA A 70 -9.01 -13.75 10.49
C ALA A 70 -8.06 -14.81 11.07
#